data_AF-A0A1H4ZMF7-F1
#
_entry.id   AF-A0A1H4ZMF7-F1
#
_cell.length_a   1.000
_cell.length_b   1.000
_cell.length_c   1.000
_cell.angle_alpha   90.00
_cell.angle_beta   90.00
_cell.angle_gamma   90.00
#
_symmetry.space_group_name_H-M   'P 1'
#
loop_
_entity.id
_entity.type
_entity.pdbx_description
1 polymer ?
#
loop_
_entity_poly.entity_id
_entity_poly.type
_entity_poly.pdbx_seq_one_letter_code
_entity_poly.pdbx_strand_id
1 'polypeptide(L)'
;MKLRQAMAGLHTWGGLLPSWLLYVIIFTGSIACFDKELERWMRPALHVPQENTLSADQLRDWLAQNVSEPLHAIWIHPPTAREPFWRLIWVPDNGDEQQRRLFAPDGREPMADTLGGEFFFTLHYNLQAGLPGMYIVGLAGMFMLVALVSGVILHRRIFKDMFTLRPQANTQRAWLDVHNLFGVLGLPFHLLMAYSGLVIFVASYMPAGAQVAYQGDIEHFFGEVAGSYHRDELHQPASELSVKFVNPMPSQYTARSIVMN
;
A
#
# COMPACT_ATOMS: atom_id res chain seq x y z
N MET A 1 0.64 -38.39 -15.36
CA MET A 1 -0.26 -37.48 -16.11
C MET A 1 0.55 -36.74 -17.17
N LYS A 2 -0.02 -36.46 -18.35
CA LYS A 2 0.67 -35.63 -19.37
C LYS A 2 0.74 -34.19 -18.84
N LEU A 3 1.90 -33.52 -18.96
CA LEU A 3 2.15 -32.15 -18.45
C LEU A 3 0.99 -31.17 -18.75
N ARG A 4 0.43 -31.24 -19.95
CA ARG A 4 -0.70 -30.40 -20.39
C ARG A 4 -1.99 -30.62 -19.59
N GLN A 5 -2.29 -31.86 -19.18
CA GLN A 5 -3.46 -32.15 -18.33
C GLN A 5 -3.26 -31.59 -16.92
N ALA A 6 -2.04 -31.71 -16.37
CA ALA A 6 -1.72 -31.14 -15.06
C ALA A 6 -1.84 -29.60 -15.08
N MET A 7 -1.28 -28.93 -16.10
CA MET A 7 -1.39 -27.48 -16.26
C MET A 7 -2.84 -27.02 -16.48
N ALA A 8 -3.66 -27.78 -17.23
CA ALA A 8 -5.08 -27.49 -17.37
C ALA A 8 -5.83 -27.58 -16.03
N GLY A 9 -5.51 -28.59 -15.21
CA GLY A 9 -6.05 -28.71 -13.86
C GLY A 9 -5.66 -27.51 -12.98
N LEU A 10 -4.37 -27.15 -12.97
CA LEU A 10 -3.87 -26.00 -12.20
C LEU A 10 -4.48 -24.67 -12.64
N HIS A 11 -4.63 -24.44 -13.94
CA HIS A 11 -5.25 -23.22 -14.46
C HIS A 11 -6.72 -23.13 -14.03
N THR A 12 -7.50 -24.20 -14.27
CA THR A 12 -8.92 -24.21 -13.94
C THR A 12 -9.15 -24.08 -12.44
N TRP A 13 -8.54 -24.93 -11.62
CA TRP A 13 -8.83 -24.95 -10.18
C TRP A 13 -8.08 -23.85 -9.42
N GLY A 14 -6.85 -23.54 -9.82
CA GLY A 14 -6.06 -22.45 -9.25
C GLY A 14 -6.61 -21.07 -9.61
N GLY A 15 -7.34 -20.93 -10.72
CA GLY A 15 -8.10 -19.72 -11.03
C GLY A 15 -9.49 -19.69 -10.37
N LEU A 16 -10.24 -20.80 -10.44
CA LEU A 16 -11.64 -20.85 -10.01
C LEU A 16 -11.81 -20.78 -8.51
N LEU A 17 -11.04 -21.56 -7.72
CA LEU A 17 -11.21 -21.61 -6.27
C LEU A 17 -10.98 -20.24 -5.60
N PRO A 18 -9.90 -19.51 -5.88
CA PRO A 18 -9.68 -18.20 -5.27
C PRO A 18 -10.38 -17.05 -6.02
N SER A 19 -11.13 -17.30 -7.10
CA SER A 19 -11.65 -16.24 -7.99
C SER A 19 -12.43 -15.14 -7.26
N TRP A 20 -13.36 -15.51 -6.36
CA TRP A 20 -14.15 -14.55 -5.59
C TRP A 20 -13.28 -13.71 -4.63
N LEU A 21 -12.29 -14.34 -4.01
CA LEU A 21 -11.36 -13.66 -3.13
C LEU A 21 -10.44 -12.72 -3.94
N LEU A 22 -9.88 -13.19 -5.04
CA LEU A 22 -9.07 -12.39 -5.97
C LEU A 22 -9.86 -11.21 -6.53
N TYR A 23 -11.15 -11.40 -6.82
CA TYR A 23 -12.03 -10.30 -7.22
C TYR A 23 -12.08 -9.21 -6.15
N VAL A 24 -12.35 -9.56 -4.89
CA VAL A 24 -12.36 -8.59 -3.79
C VAL A 24 -11.01 -7.89 -3.68
N ILE A 25 -9.90 -8.64 -3.66
CA ILE A 25 -8.55 -8.09 -3.52
C ILE A 25 -8.20 -7.14 -4.66
N ILE A 26 -8.38 -7.54 -5.92
CA ILE A 26 -8.00 -6.72 -7.07
C ILE A 26 -8.93 -5.50 -7.20
N PHE A 27 -10.23 -5.68 -6.93
CA PHE A 27 -11.19 -4.59 -6.97
C PHE A 27 -10.89 -3.53 -5.92
N THR A 28 -10.67 -3.94 -4.67
CA THR A 28 -10.32 -3.00 -3.58
C THR A 28 -8.94 -2.40 -3.80
N GLY A 29 -7.97 -3.15 -4.35
CA GLY A 29 -6.67 -2.63 -4.75
C GLY A 29 -6.76 -1.54 -5.81
N SER A 30 -7.66 -1.70 -6.79
CA SER A 30 -7.91 -0.70 -7.83
C SER A 30 -8.49 0.59 -7.23
N ILE A 31 -9.38 0.47 -6.24
CA ILE A 31 -9.92 1.60 -5.48
C ILE A 31 -8.81 2.25 -4.63
N ALA A 32 -7.95 1.45 -4.01
CA ALA A 32 -6.86 1.91 -3.15
C ALA A 32 -5.80 2.76 -3.88
N CYS A 33 -5.70 2.69 -5.21
CA CYS A 33 -4.89 3.63 -5.99
C CYS A 33 -5.32 5.11 -5.78
N PHE A 34 -6.57 5.31 -5.39
CA PHE A 34 -7.20 6.61 -5.09
C PHE A 34 -7.40 6.83 -3.58
N ASP A 35 -6.68 6.11 -2.71
CA ASP A 35 -6.77 6.24 -1.26
C ASP A 35 -6.69 7.70 -0.78
N LYS A 36 -5.75 8.50 -1.30
CA LYS A 36 -5.62 9.92 -0.94
C LYS A 36 -6.82 10.75 -1.39
N GLU A 37 -7.32 10.50 -2.59
CA GLU A 37 -8.51 11.19 -3.12
C GLU A 37 -9.77 10.82 -2.33
N LEU A 38 -9.91 9.55 -1.92
CA LEU A 38 -11.00 9.07 -1.09
C LEU A 38 -10.94 9.64 0.33
N GLU A 39 -9.74 9.71 0.92
CA GLU A 39 -9.50 10.36 2.20
C GLU A 39 -9.96 11.82 2.16
N ARG A 40 -9.56 12.55 1.11
CA ARG A 40 -10.00 13.93 0.89
C ARG A 40 -11.52 14.02 0.70
N TRP A 41 -12.09 13.13 -0.11
CA TRP A 41 -13.53 13.12 -0.40
C TRP A 41 -14.39 12.89 0.86
N MET A 42 -13.90 12.07 1.80
CA MET A 42 -14.54 11.81 3.08
C MET A 42 -14.33 12.92 4.11
N ARG A 43 -13.55 13.95 3.79
CA ARG A 43 -13.21 15.08 4.67
C ARG A 43 -13.65 16.40 4.02
N PRO A 44 -14.92 16.82 4.22
CA PRO A 44 -15.47 18.03 3.59
C PRO A 44 -14.65 19.31 3.83
N ALA A 45 -13.97 19.42 4.98
CA ALA A 45 -13.10 20.54 5.30
C ALA A 45 -11.94 20.73 4.30
N LEU A 46 -11.55 19.68 3.57
CA LEU A 46 -10.45 19.71 2.59
C LEU A 46 -10.91 19.98 1.16
N HIS A 47 -12.21 20.17 0.92
CA HIS A 47 -12.74 20.43 -0.43
C HIS A 47 -12.55 21.87 -0.90
N VAL A 48 -12.36 22.79 0.04
CA VAL A 48 -12.09 24.19 -0.26
C VAL A 48 -10.59 24.43 -0.12
N PRO A 49 -9.92 25.03 -1.13
CA PRO A 49 -8.53 25.44 -0.98
C PRO A 49 -8.39 26.39 0.20
N GLN A 50 -7.51 26.04 1.13
CA GLN A 50 -7.18 26.86 2.30
C GLN A 50 -5.73 27.31 2.22
N GLU A 51 -5.46 28.53 2.68
CA GLU A 51 -4.09 28.97 2.91
C GLU A 51 -3.50 28.20 4.09
N ASN A 52 -2.26 27.73 3.93
CA ASN A 52 -1.58 27.05 5.02
C ASN A 52 -1.13 28.08 6.06
N THR A 53 -1.82 28.12 7.19
CA THR A 53 -1.53 29.03 8.31
C THR A 53 -0.99 28.30 9.53
N LEU A 54 -1.18 26.97 9.58
CA LEU A 54 -0.64 26.12 10.62
C LEU A 54 0.86 25.88 10.40
N SER A 55 1.66 26.04 11.45
CA SER A 55 3.10 25.72 11.43
C SER A 55 3.40 24.36 12.05
N ALA A 56 4.57 23.80 11.72
CA ALA A 56 5.05 22.57 12.35
C ALA A 56 5.24 22.73 13.87
N ASP A 57 5.66 23.92 14.33
CA ASP A 57 5.82 24.22 15.76
C ASP A 57 4.48 24.17 16.49
N GLN A 58 3.40 24.67 15.88
CA GLN A 58 2.06 24.60 16.48
C GLN A 58 1.56 23.15 16.62
N LEU A 59 1.90 22.27 15.68
CA LEU A 59 1.58 20.84 15.78
C LEU A 59 2.39 20.15 16.87
N ARG A 60 3.67 20.53 17.02
CA ARG A 60 4.51 20.05 18.12
C ARG A 60 3.96 20.51 19.46
N ASP A 61 3.56 21.77 19.58
CA ASP A 61 2.96 22.32 20.80
C ASP A 61 1.64 21.61 21.13
N TRP A 62 0.81 21.34 20.13
CA TRP A 62 -0.41 20.54 20.30
C TRP A 62 -0.08 19.14 20.81
N LEU A 63 0.93 18.48 20.24
CA LEU A 63 1.35 17.14 20.67
C LEU A 63 1.82 17.15 22.13
N ALA A 64 2.67 18.09 22.51
CA ALA A 64 3.17 18.22 23.87
C ALA A 64 2.07 18.53 24.91
N GLN A 65 0.98 19.17 24.49
CA GLN A 65 -0.16 19.48 25.36
C GLN A 65 -1.14 18.31 25.50
N ASN A 66 -1.27 17.46 24.48
CA ASN A 66 -2.29 16.41 24.42
C ASN A 66 -1.74 14.99 24.65
N VAL A 67 -0.43 14.79 24.52
CA VAL A 67 0.24 13.51 24.71
C VAL A 67 1.30 13.67 25.79
N SER A 68 1.06 13.05 26.95
CA SER A 68 1.92 13.14 28.12
C SER A 68 2.98 12.02 28.19
N GLU A 69 2.88 11.03 27.32
CA GLU A 69 3.77 9.88 27.32
C GLU A 69 5.12 10.22 26.69
N PRO A 70 6.23 9.62 27.15
CA PRO A 70 7.52 9.76 26.48
C PRO A 70 7.40 9.20 25.05
N LEU A 71 7.97 9.93 24.09
CA LEU A 71 7.88 9.62 22.68
C LEU A 71 9.22 9.12 22.18
N HIS A 72 9.19 8.01 21.44
CA HIS A 72 10.36 7.47 20.75
C HIS A 72 10.66 8.24 19.48
N ALA A 73 9.62 8.61 18.72
CA ALA A 73 9.77 9.36 17.48
C ALA A 73 8.52 10.15 17.11
N ILE A 74 8.75 11.27 16.41
CA ILE A 74 7.71 12.16 15.87
C ILE A 74 8.02 12.41 14.39
N TRP A 75 6.99 12.40 13.53
CA TRP A 75 7.08 12.86 12.15
C TRP A 75 5.96 13.86 11.85
N ILE A 76 6.33 14.97 11.22
CA ILE A 76 5.40 16.00 10.78
C ILE A 76 5.55 16.15 9.26
N HIS A 77 4.50 15.79 8.52
CA HIS A 77 4.46 15.99 7.07
C HIS A 77 3.61 17.22 6.73
N PRO A 78 4.17 18.19 5.98
CA PRO A 78 3.44 19.36 5.53
C PRO A 78 2.43 19.01 4.42
N PRO A 79 1.40 19.86 4.21
CA PRO A 79 0.45 19.71 3.12
C PRO A 79 1.15 19.66 1.76
N THR A 80 0.65 18.81 0.87
CA THR A 80 1.08 18.70 -0.52
C THR A 80 -0.11 18.90 -1.46
N ALA A 81 0.15 18.95 -2.77
CA ALA A 81 -0.92 19.07 -3.77
C ALA A 81 -1.92 17.89 -3.75
N ARG A 82 -1.47 16.68 -3.42
CA ARG A 82 -2.31 15.48 -3.35
C ARG A 82 -2.90 15.24 -1.95
N GLU A 83 -2.22 15.74 -0.93
CA GLU A 83 -2.61 15.59 0.48
C GLU A 83 -2.64 16.98 1.12
N PRO A 84 -3.73 17.75 0.95
CA PRO A 84 -3.82 19.14 1.39
C PRO A 84 -4.11 19.26 2.89
N PHE A 85 -3.36 18.52 3.71
CA PHE A 85 -3.49 18.46 5.17
C PHE A 85 -2.14 18.15 5.80
N TRP A 86 -1.95 18.56 7.05
CA TRP A 86 -0.81 18.14 7.85
C TRP A 86 -1.03 16.74 8.38
N ARG A 87 0.02 15.92 8.37
CA ARG A 87 0.02 14.60 9.01
C ARG A 87 1.03 14.61 10.15
N LEU A 88 0.52 14.43 11.37
CA LEU A 88 1.29 14.25 12.58
C LEU A 88 1.29 12.76 12.93
N ILE A 89 2.48 12.18 13.07
CA ILE A 89 2.69 10.79 13.44
C ILE A 89 3.60 10.77 14.66
N TRP A 90 3.30 9.94 15.65
CA TRP A 90 4.20 9.71 16.76
C TRP A 90 4.19 8.24 17.19
N VAL A 91 5.30 7.80 17.76
CA VAL A 91 5.46 6.48 18.36
C VAL A 91 5.77 6.69 19.85
N PRO A 92 4.88 6.23 20.75
CA PRO A 92 5.17 6.22 22.19
C PRO A 92 6.35 5.30 22.52
N ASP A 93 7.15 5.66 23.52
CA ASP A 93 8.32 4.88 23.98
C ASP A 93 7.93 3.65 24.83
N ASN A 94 6.63 3.47 25.08
CA ASN A 94 6.09 2.36 25.85
C ASN A 94 5.84 1.07 25.02
N GLY A 95 6.15 1.10 23.72
CA GLY A 95 5.92 -0.02 22.79
C GLY A 95 4.53 -0.06 22.16
N ASP A 96 3.71 0.98 22.35
CA ASP A 96 2.40 1.10 21.72
C ASP A 96 2.50 1.32 20.20
N GLU A 97 1.40 1.01 19.51
CA GLU A 97 1.30 1.22 18.06
C GLU A 97 1.46 2.70 17.69
N GLN A 98 2.12 2.93 16.56
CA GLN A 98 2.25 4.23 15.93
C GLN A 98 0.89 4.92 15.80
N GLN A 99 0.80 6.14 16.33
CA GLN A 99 -0.41 6.95 16.27
C GLN A 99 -0.32 7.97 15.13
N ARG A 100 -1.47 8.33 14.57
CA ARG A 100 -1.56 9.31 13.47
C ARG A 100 -2.75 10.25 13.66
N ARG A 101 -2.52 11.55 13.50
CA ARG A 101 -3.57 12.58 13.44
C ARG A 101 -3.38 13.47 12.22
N LEU A 102 -4.51 13.87 11.62
CA LEU A 102 -4.54 14.74 10.46
C LEU A 102 -5.09 16.10 10.86
N PHE A 103 -4.50 17.18 10.37
CA PHE A 103 -4.92 18.55 10.64
C PHE A 103 -5.17 19.29 9.33
N ALA A 104 -6.23 20.08 9.28
CA ALA A 104 -6.46 20.97 8.15
C ALA A 104 -5.34 22.04 8.06
N PRO A 105 -5.03 22.59 6.88
CA PRO A 105 -4.02 23.64 6.71
C PRO A 105 -4.18 24.87 7.61
N ASP A 106 -5.41 25.14 8.07
CA ASP A 106 -5.76 26.22 9.01
C ASP A 106 -6.26 25.71 10.37
N GLY A 107 -6.38 24.40 10.54
CA GLY A 107 -6.99 23.76 11.69
C GLY A 107 -5.97 23.49 12.79
N ARG A 108 -6.23 24.03 13.99
CA ARG A 108 -5.38 23.80 15.18
C ARG A 108 -5.75 22.53 15.96
N GLU A 109 -6.85 21.89 15.59
CA GLU A 109 -7.32 20.65 16.19
C GLU A 109 -7.33 19.53 15.16
N PRO A 110 -7.13 18.28 15.61
CA PRO A 110 -7.16 17.14 14.72
C PRO A 110 -8.55 17.00 14.09
N MET A 111 -8.56 16.69 12.80
CA MET A 111 -9.77 16.36 12.08
C MET A 111 -10.33 15.03 12.59
N ALA A 112 -11.65 14.87 12.56
CA ALA A 112 -12.30 13.62 12.91
C ALA A 112 -11.72 12.43 12.12
N ASP A 113 -11.58 11.28 12.77
CA ASP A 113 -11.11 10.07 12.11
C ASP A 113 -12.13 9.58 11.07
N THR A 114 -11.62 9.03 9.98
CA THR A 114 -12.45 8.43 8.92
C THR A 114 -11.84 7.11 8.50
N LEU A 115 -12.68 6.12 8.13
CA LEU A 115 -12.20 4.91 7.47
C LEU A 115 -11.53 5.23 6.13
N GLY A 116 -11.99 6.29 5.46
CA GLY A 116 -11.22 6.97 4.43
C GLY A 116 -10.83 6.09 3.24
N GLY A 117 -9.70 6.43 2.64
CA GLY A 117 -9.04 5.57 1.65
C GLY A 117 -8.31 4.38 2.27
N GLU A 118 -7.94 4.48 3.55
CA GLU A 118 -7.21 3.45 4.30
C GLU A 118 -8.00 2.14 4.38
N PHE A 119 -9.33 2.20 4.47
CA PHE A 119 -10.17 1.01 4.48
C PHE A 119 -9.92 0.08 3.29
N PHE A 120 -9.91 0.63 2.07
CA PHE A 120 -9.73 -0.16 0.85
C PHE A 120 -8.30 -0.66 0.72
N PHE A 121 -7.33 0.17 1.11
CA PHE A 121 -5.92 -0.21 1.16
C PHE A 121 -5.73 -1.42 2.09
N THR A 122 -6.22 -1.33 3.32
CA THR A 122 -6.12 -2.40 4.33
C THR A 122 -6.90 -3.65 3.94
N LEU A 123 -8.10 -3.49 3.39
CA LEU A 123 -8.87 -4.61 2.85
C LEU A 123 -8.14 -5.33 1.69
N HIS A 124 -7.42 -4.60 0.84
CA HIS A 124 -6.63 -5.16 -0.25
C HIS A 124 -5.46 -6.01 0.25
N TYR A 125 -4.65 -5.50 1.19
CA TYR A 125 -3.40 -6.18 1.56
C TYR A 125 -3.55 -7.19 2.70
N ASN A 126 -4.54 -7.02 3.59
CA ASN A 126 -4.71 -7.91 4.75
C ASN A 126 -6.17 -8.26 5.09
N LEU A 127 -7.13 -7.95 4.22
CA LEU A 127 -8.56 -8.25 4.43
C LEU A 127 -9.17 -7.65 5.71
N GLN A 128 -8.59 -6.59 6.28
CA GLN A 128 -8.96 -6.06 7.61
C GLN A 128 -8.79 -7.08 8.75
N ALA A 129 -8.01 -8.14 8.51
CA ALA A 129 -7.80 -9.23 9.46
C ALA A 129 -6.34 -9.29 9.96
N GLY A 130 -5.55 -8.24 9.74
CA GLY A 130 -4.16 -8.15 10.17
C GLY A 130 -3.30 -9.28 9.58
N LEU A 131 -2.43 -9.86 10.41
CA LEU A 131 -1.47 -10.86 9.96
C LEU A 131 -2.11 -12.08 9.26
N PRO A 132 -3.18 -12.73 9.79
CA PRO A 132 -3.87 -13.82 9.09
C PRO A 132 -4.34 -13.45 7.68
N GLY A 133 -4.96 -12.29 7.51
CA GLY A 133 -5.48 -11.90 6.19
C GLY A 133 -4.37 -11.60 5.19
N MET A 134 -3.22 -11.08 5.63
CA MET A 134 -2.04 -10.91 4.78
C MET A 134 -1.54 -12.24 4.20
N TYR A 135 -1.57 -13.32 4.98
CA TYR A 135 -1.23 -14.67 4.49
C TYR A 135 -2.27 -15.20 3.49
N ILE A 136 -3.56 -14.96 3.74
CA ILE A 136 -4.65 -15.35 2.83
C ILE A 136 -4.49 -14.65 1.47
N VAL A 137 -4.24 -13.34 1.48
CA VAL A 137 -4.00 -12.53 0.27
C VAL A 137 -2.77 -13.03 -0.48
N GLY A 138 -1.66 -13.29 0.23
CA GLY A 138 -0.43 -13.83 -0.35
C GLY A 138 -0.65 -15.20 -1.01
N LEU A 139 -1.38 -16.09 -0.35
CA LEU A 139 -1.73 -17.41 -0.91
C LEU A 139 -2.62 -17.27 -2.16
N ALA A 140 -3.60 -16.37 -2.14
CA ALA A 140 -4.44 -16.08 -3.31
C ALA A 140 -3.60 -15.56 -4.49
N GLY A 141 -2.66 -14.65 -4.23
CA GLY A 141 -1.71 -14.15 -5.23
C GLY A 141 -0.81 -15.25 -5.80
N MET A 142 -0.39 -16.23 -4.98
CA MET A 142 0.36 -17.40 -5.45
C MET A 142 -0.48 -18.26 -6.40
N PHE A 143 -1.74 -18.54 -6.05
CA PHE A 143 -2.66 -19.25 -6.94
C PHE A 143 -2.87 -18.50 -8.26
N MET A 144 -2.98 -17.17 -8.20
CA MET A 144 -3.07 -16.33 -9.39
C MET A 144 -1.81 -16.45 -10.27
N LEU A 145 -0.60 -16.39 -9.71
CA LEU A 145 0.64 -16.60 -10.48
C LEU A 145 0.67 -17.98 -11.15
N VAL A 146 0.31 -19.03 -10.42
CA VAL A 146 0.22 -20.39 -10.98
C VAL A 146 -0.82 -20.44 -12.10
N ALA A 147 -1.98 -19.82 -11.92
CA ALA A 147 -3.04 -19.77 -12.93
C ALA A 147 -2.59 -19.00 -14.19
N LEU A 148 -1.85 -17.89 -14.04
CA LEU A 148 -1.30 -17.11 -15.16
C LEU A 148 -0.25 -17.92 -15.93
N VAL A 149 0.74 -18.49 -15.24
CA VAL A 149 1.82 -19.28 -15.87
C VAL A 149 1.25 -20.51 -16.58
N SER A 150 0.36 -21.25 -15.93
CA SER A 150 -0.31 -22.41 -16.52
C SER A 150 -1.22 -22.02 -17.69
N GLY A 151 -1.90 -20.87 -17.63
CA GLY A 151 -2.69 -20.31 -18.73
C GLY A 151 -1.86 -20.01 -19.97
N VAL A 152 -0.71 -19.34 -19.82
CA VAL A 152 0.23 -19.06 -20.91
C VAL A 152 0.73 -20.36 -21.57
N ILE A 153 1.04 -21.38 -20.77
CA ILE A 153 1.49 -22.68 -21.27
C ILE A 153 0.37 -23.39 -22.06
N LEU A 154 -0.85 -23.40 -21.52
CA LEU A 154 -1.99 -24.10 -22.11
C LEU A 154 -2.42 -23.48 -23.44
N HIS A 155 -2.35 -22.15 -23.51
CA HIS A 155 -2.94 -21.38 -24.58
C HIS A 155 -1.89 -20.72 -25.50
N ARG A 156 -0.84 -21.45 -25.88
CA ARG A 156 0.23 -20.97 -26.80
C ARG A 156 -0.23 -20.45 -28.18
N ARG A 157 -1.50 -20.61 -28.57
CA ARG A 157 -2.07 -20.13 -29.85
C ARG A 157 -2.90 -18.83 -29.74
N ILE A 158 -3.07 -18.24 -28.55
CA ILE A 158 -4.03 -17.12 -28.37
C ILE A 158 -3.73 -15.89 -29.22
N PHE A 159 -2.46 -15.59 -29.48
CA PHE A 159 -2.10 -14.44 -30.32
C PHE A 159 -2.68 -14.54 -31.75
N LYS A 160 -2.99 -15.75 -32.24
CA LYS A 160 -3.64 -15.94 -33.54
C LYS A 160 -5.17 -15.86 -33.49
N ASP A 161 -5.78 -16.23 -32.35
CA ASP A 161 -7.23 -16.34 -32.22
C ASP A 161 -7.88 -15.07 -31.59
N MET A 162 -7.08 -14.19 -30.99
CA MET A 162 -7.50 -12.97 -30.27
C MET A 162 -8.30 -11.95 -31.09
N PHE A 163 -8.13 -11.94 -32.41
CA PHE A 163 -8.81 -10.98 -33.29
C PHE A 163 -10.17 -11.47 -33.80
N THR A 164 -10.60 -12.67 -33.41
CA THR A 164 -11.88 -13.25 -33.83
C THR A 164 -12.93 -13.12 -32.72
N LEU A 165 -13.44 -11.91 -32.50
CA LEU A 165 -14.63 -11.72 -31.68
C LEU A 165 -15.85 -12.24 -32.45
N ARG A 166 -16.55 -13.23 -31.89
CA ARG A 166 -17.75 -13.83 -32.49
C ARG A 166 -19.00 -13.48 -31.66
N PRO A 167 -19.50 -12.24 -31.70
CA PRO A 167 -20.62 -11.80 -30.86
C PRO A 167 -21.96 -12.50 -31.16
N GLN A 168 -22.07 -13.18 -32.32
CA GLN A 168 -23.25 -13.96 -32.72
C GLN A 168 -23.18 -15.44 -32.27
N ALA A 169 -22.13 -15.84 -31.56
CA ALA A 169 -21.99 -17.19 -31.05
C ALA A 169 -22.83 -17.42 -29.77
N ASN A 170 -23.04 -18.70 -29.42
CA ASN A 170 -23.67 -19.11 -28.16
C ASN A 170 -22.97 -18.41 -26.96
N THR A 171 -23.75 -17.96 -25.97
CA THR A 171 -23.32 -17.18 -24.79
C THR A 171 -22.08 -17.76 -24.10
N GLN A 172 -21.97 -19.09 -24.00
CA GLN A 172 -20.80 -19.75 -23.41
C GLN A 172 -19.50 -19.48 -24.20
N ARG A 173 -19.57 -19.51 -25.54
CA ARG A 173 -18.42 -19.22 -26.41
C ARG A 173 -18.07 -17.73 -26.35
N ALA A 174 -19.07 -16.86 -26.31
CA ALA A 174 -18.84 -15.43 -26.13
C ALA A 174 -18.11 -15.11 -24.82
N TRP A 175 -18.50 -15.72 -23.69
CA TRP A 175 -17.78 -15.56 -22.41
C TRP A 175 -16.35 -16.12 -22.44
N LEU A 176 -16.13 -17.23 -23.15
CA LEU A 176 -14.79 -17.78 -23.33
C LEU A 176 -13.90 -16.85 -24.15
N ASP A 177 -14.44 -16.27 -25.22
CA ASP A 177 -13.74 -15.29 -26.06
C ASP A 177 -13.38 -14.03 -25.25
N VAL A 178 -14.30 -13.56 -24.40
CA VAL A 178 -14.07 -12.44 -23.46
C VAL A 178 -12.99 -12.78 -22.42
N HIS A 179 -13.04 -13.97 -21.81
CA HIS A 179 -12.00 -14.42 -20.86
C HIS A 179 -10.63 -14.49 -21.52
N ASN A 180 -10.54 -15.02 -22.75
CA ASN A 180 -9.30 -15.06 -23.52
C ASN A 180 -8.79 -13.65 -23.86
N LEU A 181 -9.68 -12.75 -24.27
CA LEU A 181 -9.34 -11.37 -24.60
C LEU A 181 -8.76 -10.63 -23.38
N PHE A 182 -9.48 -10.61 -22.26
CA PHE A 182 -9.03 -9.96 -21.03
C PHE A 182 -7.80 -10.66 -20.42
N GLY A 183 -7.74 -11.99 -20.55
CA GLY A 183 -6.61 -12.80 -20.10
C GLY A 183 -5.32 -12.40 -20.80
N VAL A 184 -5.32 -12.18 -22.12
CA VAL A 184 -4.09 -11.81 -22.85
C VAL A 184 -3.80 -10.32 -22.83
N LEU A 185 -4.79 -9.47 -23.08
CA LEU A 185 -4.57 -8.01 -23.02
C LEU A 185 -4.12 -7.58 -21.62
N GLY A 186 -4.72 -8.18 -20.59
CA GLY A 186 -4.37 -7.92 -19.21
C GLY A 186 -3.13 -8.68 -18.73
N LEU A 187 -2.64 -9.70 -19.44
CA LEU A 187 -1.56 -10.59 -18.97
C LEU A 187 -0.35 -9.86 -18.36
N PRO A 188 0.28 -8.87 -19.04
CA PRO A 188 1.45 -8.20 -18.48
C PRO A 188 1.13 -7.49 -17.16
N PHE A 189 -0.06 -6.90 -17.04
CA PHE A 189 -0.51 -6.21 -15.83
C PHE A 189 -0.84 -7.21 -14.72
N HIS A 190 -1.61 -8.27 -15.00
CA HIS A 190 -1.95 -9.28 -14.00
C HIS A 190 -0.71 -9.98 -13.46
N LEU A 191 0.26 -10.29 -14.33
CA LEU A 191 1.51 -10.91 -13.92
C LEU A 191 2.32 -9.97 -13.02
N LEU A 192 2.45 -8.70 -13.40
CA LEU A 192 3.16 -7.70 -12.60
C LEU A 192 2.47 -7.47 -11.25
N MET A 193 1.15 -7.32 -11.22
CA MET A 193 0.38 -7.13 -9.99
C MET A 193 0.50 -8.32 -9.05
N ALA A 194 0.33 -9.55 -9.55
CA ALA A 194 0.43 -10.75 -8.73
C ALA A 194 1.88 -10.97 -8.22
N TYR A 195 2.88 -10.72 -9.06
CA TYR A 195 4.29 -10.83 -8.68
C TYR A 195 4.69 -9.78 -7.64
N SER A 196 4.42 -8.50 -7.90
CA SER A 196 4.76 -7.41 -6.99
C SER A 196 4.07 -7.54 -5.63
N GLY A 197 2.78 -7.91 -5.62
CA GLY A 197 2.04 -8.15 -4.38
C GLY A 197 2.66 -9.23 -3.50
N LEU A 198 3.19 -10.32 -4.09
CA LEU A 198 3.89 -11.35 -3.32
C LEU A 198 5.27 -10.89 -2.83
N VAL A 199 6.02 -10.21 -3.71
CA VAL A 199 7.41 -9.83 -3.42
C VAL A 199 7.49 -8.78 -2.30
N ILE A 200 6.56 -7.83 -2.24
CA ILE A 200 6.54 -6.79 -1.21
C ILE A 200 6.44 -7.39 0.20
N PHE A 201 5.78 -8.54 0.36
CA PHE A 201 5.59 -9.22 1.65
C PHE A 201 6.47 -10.47 1.82
N VAL A 202 7.46 -10.70 0.96
CA VAL A 202 8.32 -11.91 1.03
C VAL A 202 9.00 -12.05 2.40
N ALA A 203 9.51 -10.96 2.97
CA ALA A 203 10.15 -10.97 4.29
C ALA A 203 9.15 -11.33 5.40
N SER A 204 7.88 -10.95 5.23
CA SER A 204 6.80 -11.29 6.15
C SER A 204 6.38 -12.76 6.03
N TYR A 205 6.38 -13.32 4.82
CA TYR A 205 6.01 -14.73 4.58
C TYR A 205 7.12 -15.72 4.93
N MET A 206 8.39 -15.34 4.74
CA MET A 206 9.57 -16.19 4.94
C MET A 206 10.63 -15.45 5.76
N PRO A 207 10.38 -15.18 7.06
CA PRO A 207 11.28 -14.38 7.88
C PRO A 207 12.59 -15.10 8.22
N ALA A 208 12.66 -16.42 8.07
CA ALA A 208 13.82 -17.23 8.47
C ALA A 208 15.14 -16.76 7.83
N GLY A 209 15.10 -16.31 6.57
CA GLY A 209 16.27 -15.76 5.89
C GLY A 209 16.79 -14.49 6.57
N ALA A 210 15.89 -13.55 6.85
CA ALA A 210 16.22 -12.31 7.56
C ALA A 210 16.65 -12.60 9.01
N GLN A 211 15.95 -13.49 9.72
CA GLN A 211 16.28 -13.86 11.09
C GLN A 211 17.69 -14.46 11.21
N VAL A 212 18.10 -15.33 10.28
CA VAL A 212 19.45 -15.91 10.30
C VAL A 212 20.51 -14.88 9.91
N ALA A 213 20.25 -14.07 8.88
CA ALA A 213 21.20 -13.06 8.40
C ALA A 213 21.43 -11.93 9.43
N TYR A 214 20.39 -11.55 10.17
CA TYR A 214 20.40 -10.44 11.13
C TYR A 214 20.35 -10.89 12.60
N GLN A 215 20.62 -12.16 12.89
CA GLN A 215 20.66 -12.70 14.27
C GLN A 215 19.37 -12.43 15.08
N GLY A 216 18.22 -12.40 14.41
CA GLY A 216 16.92 -12.10 15.02
C GLY A 216 16.52 -10.62 15.01
N ASP A 217 17.41 -9.70 14.60
CA ASP A 217 17.12 -8.27 14.47
C ASP A 217 16.44 -7.96 13.13
N ILE A 218 15.13 -8.22 13.09
CA ILE A 218 14.31 -7.97 11.90
C ILE A 218 14.15 -6.46 11.63
N GLU A 219 14.21 -5.61 12.66
CA GLU A 219 14.10 -4.17 12.47
C GLU A 219 15.30 -3.61 11.71
N HIS A 220 16.51 -4.09 12.02
CA HIS A 220 17.71 -3.72 11.28
C HIS A 220 17.62 -4.14 9.80
N PHE A 221 17.06 -5.33 9.50
CA PHE A 221 16.80 -5.75 8.12
C PHE A 221 15.87 -4.77 7.38
N PHE A 222 14.74 -4.40 7.99
CA PHE A 222 13.81 -3.46 7.36
C PHE A 222 14.40 -2.06 7.25
N GLY A 223 15.24 -1.65 8.21
CA GLY A 223 15.99 -0.41 8.15
C GLY A 223 16.92 -0.34 6.94
N GLU A 224 17.72 -1.38 6.73
CA GLU A 224 18.66 -1.45 5.61
C GLU A 224 17.96 -1.52 4.25
N VAL A 225 16.94 -2.38 4.11
CA VAL A 225 16.23 -2.58 2.83
C VAL A 225 15.40 -1.36 2.44
N ALA A 226 14.75 -0.69 3.39
CA ALA A 226 13.98 0.51 3.12
C ALA A 226 14.88 1.74 2.89
N GLY A 227 16.20 1.63 3.11
CA GLY A 227 17.11 2.77 3.12
C GLY A 227 16.79 3.75 4.25
N SER A 228 16.17 3.25 5.32
CA SER A 228 15.84 4.02 6.51
C SER A 228 17.13 4.42 7.20
N TYR A 229 17.41 5.71 7.24
CA TYR A 229 18.56 6.23 7.95
C TYR A 229 18.25 6.26 9.46
N HIS A 230 18.78 5.31 10.22
CA HIS A 230 18.77 5.38 11.67
C HIS A 230 19.76 6.48 12.09
N ARG A 231 19.28 7.49 12.81
CA ARG A 231 20.14 8.49 13.44
C ARG A 231 20.28 8.12 14.89
N ASP A 232 21.53 8.04 15.36
CA ASP A 232 21.81 7.88 16.79
C ASP A 232 21.10 8.99 17.57
N GLU A 233 20.49 8.61 18.68
CA GLU A 233 19.86 9.56 19.59
C GLU A 233 20.88 10.59 20.06
N LEU A 234 20.64 11.86 19.77
CA LEU A 234 21.58 12.92 20.10
C LEU A 234 21.65 13.22 21.60
N HIS A 235 20.74 12.63 22.42
CA HIS A 235 20.54 12.89 23.86
C HIS A 235 20.64 14.37 24.24
N GLN A 236 20.25 15.25 23.33
CA GLN A 236 20.29 16.69 23.46
C GLN A 236 18.94 17.25 22.98
N PRO A 237 18.42 18.29 23.64
CA PRO A 237 17.18 18.92 23.20
C PRO A 237 17.33 19.42 21.76
N ALA A 238 16.30 19.23 20.95
CA ALA A 238 16.28 19.72 19.58
C ALA A 238 16.56 21.23 19.58
N SER A 239 17.53 21.68 18.77
CA SER A 239 17.76 23.10 18.56
C SER A 239 16.50 23.75 17.99
N GLU A 240 16.16 24.98 18.41
CA GLU A 240 15.06 25.74 17.82
C GLU A 240 15.07 25.63 16.28
N LEU A 241 13.94 25.22 15.73
CA LEU A 241 13.73 25.07 14.29
C LEU A 241 13.88 26.43 13.61
N SER A 242 15.11 26.78 13.22
CA SER A 242 15.32 27.88 12.27
C SER A 242 14.91 27.40 10.87
N VAL A 243 13.60 27.35 10.62
CA VAL A 243 13.05 27.10 9.28
C VAL A 243 13.40 28.30 8.41
N LYS A 244 14.60 28.28 7.81
CA LYS A 244 14.87 29.11 6.65
C LYS A 244 14.03 28.54 5.52
N PHE A 245 12.96 29.25 5.16
CA PHE A 245 12.24 29.03 3.91
C PHE A 245 13.23 29.22 2.75
N VAL A 246 13.86 28.13 2.33
CA VAL A 246 14.59 28.09 1.07
C VAL A 246 13.52 28.10 -0.01
N ASN A 247 13.54 29.14 -0.85
CA ASN A 247 12.70 29.30 -2.04
C ASN A 247 12.57 27.99 -2.85
N PRO A 248 11.46 27.78 -3.57
CA PRO A 248 11.12 26.49 -4.15
C PRO A 248 12.14 26.09 -5.22
N MET A 249 12.94 25.07 -4.94
CA MET A 249 13.73 24.36 -5.95
C MET A 249 12.80 23.43 -6.75
N PRO A 250 13.12 23.16 -8.04
CA PRO A 250 12.23 22.41 -8.91
C PRO A 250 12.04 20.98 -8.43
N SER A 251 10.83 20.46 -8.66
CA SER A 251 10.37 19.11 -8.42
C SER A 251 11.46 18.05 -8.62
N GLN A 252 11.93 17.45 -7.52
CA GLN A 252 12.34 16.05 -7.44
C GLN A 252 12.70 15.70 -5.99
N TYR A 253 11.89 14.83 -5.41
CA TYR A 253 12.20 13.96 -4.26
C TYR A 253 12.93 14.62 -3.07
N THR A 254 12.17 15.11 -2.09
CA THR A 254 12.69 15.17 -0.71
C THR A 254 11.54 15.03 0.29
N ALA A 255 11.29 13.80 0.73
CA ALA A 255 10.64 13.58 2.02
C ALA A 255 11.65 14.02 3.09
N ARG A 256 11.42 15.19 3.70
CA ARG A 256 12.17 15.58 4.90
C ARG A 256 11.50 14.88 6.08
N SER A 257 12.10 13.77 6.53
CA SER A 257 11.85 13.25 7.87
C SER A 257 12.48 14.22 8.87
N ILE A 258 11.63 14.86 9.67
CA ILE A 258 12.07 15.59 10.85
C ILE A 258 11.67 14.69 12.01
N VAL A 259 12.64 13.91 12.50
CA VAL A 259 12.54 13.21 13.79
C VAL A 259 13.03 14.21 14.83
N MET A 260 12.15 14.60 15.73
CA MET A 260 12.45 15.43 16.90
C MET A 260 11.87 14.76 18.14
N ASN A 261 12.64 14.80 19.23
CA ASN A 261 12.21 14.45 20.58
C ASN A 261 11.14 15.42 21.09
#